data_AF-A0A7J6I5E6-F1
#
_entry.id   AF-A0A7J6I5E6-F1
#
_cell.length_a   1.000
_cell.length_b   1.000
_cell.length_c   1.000
_cell.angle_alpha   90.00
_cell.angle_beta   90.00
_cell.angle_gamma   90.00
#
_symmetry.space_group_name_H-M   'P 1'
#
loop_
_entity.id
_entity.type
_entity.pdbx_description
1 polymer ?
#
loop_
_entity_poly.entity_id
_entity_poly.type
_entity_poly.pdbx_seq_one_letter_code
_entity_poly.pdbx_strand_id
1 'polypeptide(L)'
;MKTTLAMTMVMALENSVGISGFGSQSSEFLVMATKVDLGREDAREREKKKERRKKKKKEEEEEPRFVPVDGDGYCCLLLVEEMSYAVPVLPLHAPPFLDGSLSSTSHNSSTVGGESSEGSNRVEMKPAVNGYKWRLVISYEGTKYAGWQYQVSPPTVQCFLEKALNCATKLERKDLCLVGAGRTDAGVHALGQVAHFVTPFNYGSLDGIHAALNGILPDDIRVREISPAVPEFHARFSAEGKTYHYKIYNDAVMDPMQRHFAYHSACKLNADVMREAAKHFVGIHNFSAFANTSNSDRVRNPVKSIFRFDVVEMGALLQLEVEGSGFLYRQVRNMVALLLQVGREALPPDIVPSMLASQDRRELAKYVMFAPPHGLCLVNVMYNKDHLRLPPDCPTGSFGKHHTITKCKLPFY
;
A
#
# COMPACT_ATOMS: atom_id res chain seq x y z
N MET A 1 3.32 -15.46 38.69
CA MET A 1 3.30 -15.29 40.16
C MET A 1 2.66 -16.46 40.91
N LYS A 2 1.48 -16.98 40.52
CA LYS A 2 0.82 -18.09 41.25
C LYS A 2 1.56 -19.44 41.18
N THR A 3 2.18 -19.79 40.06
CA THR A 3 2.94 -21.05 39.88
C THR A 3 4.24 -21.09 40.71
N THR A 4 4.91 -19.96 40.85
CA THR A 4 6.11 -19.83 41.69
C THR A 4 5.77 -20.01 43.16
N LEU A 5 4.65 -19.43 43.63
CA LEU A 5 4.20 -19.54 45.02
C LEU A 5 3.79 -20.98 45.41
N ALA A 6 3.17 -21.72 44.48
CA ALA A 6 2.75 -23.10 44.70
C ALA A 6 3.95 -24.07 44.81
N MET A 7 4.99 -23.91 43.98
CA MET A 7 6.22 -24.70 44.10
C MET A 7 6.96 -24.42 45.41
N THR A 8 6.98 -23.16 45.87
CA THR A 8 7.61 -22.80 47.15
C THR A 8 6.87 -23.42 48.35
N MET A 9 5.54 -23.55 48.27
CA MET A 9 4.73 -24.13 49.34
C MET A 9 4.87 -25.66 49.45
N VAL A 10 5.03 -26.36 48.33
CA VAL A 10 5.26 -27.82 48.32
C VAL A 10 6.64 -28.18 48.88
N MET A 11 7.69 -27.42 48.50
CA MET A 11 9.02 -27.64 49.07
C MET A 11 9.11 -27.28 50.56
N ALA A 12 8.28 -26.34 51.04
CA ALA A 12 8.22 -26.00 52.47
C ALA A 12 7.53 -27.09 53.31
N LEU A 13 6.56 -27.81 52.74
CA LEU A 13 5.86 -28.90 53.42
C LEU A 13 6.72 -30.17 53.51
N GLU A 14 7.47 -30.51 52.46
CA GLU A 14 8.39 -31.67 52.44
C GLU A 14 9.55 -31.53 53.45
N ASN A 15 9.97 -30.30 53.77
CA ASN A 15 11.00 -30.04 54.78
C ASN A 15 10.48 -30.03 56.23
N SER A 16 9.15 -29.99 56.45
CA SER A 16 8.58 -29.89 57.82
C SER A 16 8.13 -31.24 58.39
N VAL A 17 7.86 -32.23 57.54
CA VAL A 17 7.38 -33.56 57.94
C VAL A 17 8.38 -34.57 57.40
N GLY A 18 9.36 -34.96 58.21
CA GLY A 18 10.45 -35.87 57.81
C GLY A 18 9.96 -37.26 57.39
N ILE A 19 9.44 -37.38 56.17
CA ILE A 19 8.99 -38.62 55.56
C ILE A 19 9.82 -38.83 54.30
N SER A 20 10.93 -39.53 54.44
CA SER A 20 11.67 -40.08 53.31
C SER A 20 10.95 -41.34 52.82
N GLY A 21 10.22 -41.22 51.71
CA GLY A 21 9.79 -42.35 50.90
C GLY A 21 8.30 -42.41 50.61
N PHE A 22 7.83 -41.59 49.66
CA PHE A 22 6.64 -41.89 48.85
C PHE A 22 6.69 -41.13 47.51
N GLY A 23 7.24 -41.80 46.48
CA GLY A 23 6.76 -41.79 45.09
C GLY A 23 6.89 -40.51 44.22
N SER A 24 7.72 -40.60 43.17
CA SER A 24 7.76 -39.64 42.05
C SER A 24 6.47 -39.56 41.20
N GLN A 25 5.45 -40.37 41.50
CA GLN A 25 4.17 -40.38 40.77
C GLN A 25 3.13 -39.40 41.34
N SER A 26 3.21 -39.03 42.63
CA SER A 26 2.23 -38.13 43.28
C SER A 26 2.50 -36.66 42.94
N SER A 27 3.77 -36.26 42.77
CA SER A 27 4.16 -34.92 42.34
C SER A 27 3.76 -34.62 40.89
N GLU A 28 3.87 -35.59 39.98
CA GLU A 28 3.43 -35.44 38.59
C GLU A 28 1.91 -35.31 38.47
N PHE A 29 1.14 -36.07 39.27
CA PHE A 29 -0.32 -35.96 39.29
C PHE A 29 -0.81 -34.61 39.80
N LEU A 30 -0.17 -34.05 40.84
CA LEU A 30 -0.53 -32.74 41.40
C LEU A 30 -0.17 -31.59 40.45
N VAL A 31 0.95 -31.70 39.72
CA VAL A 31 1.35 -30.73 38.67
C VAL A 31 0.44 -30.81 37.44
N MET A 32 -0.04 -32.01 37.08
CA MET A 32 -1.03 -32.16 36.01
C MET A 32 -2.40 -31.61 36.41
N ALA A 33 -2.89 -31.90 37.62
CA ALA A 33 -4.17 -31.39 38.12
C ALA A 33 -4.18 -29.84 38.19
N THR A 34 -3.09 -29.23 38.69
CA THR A 34 -2.95 -27.77 38.72
C THR A 34 -2.84 -27.13 37.32
N LYS A 35 -2.20 -27.79 36.35
CA LYS A 35 -2.20 -27.34 34.94
C LYS A 35 -3.59 -27.41 34.30
N VAL A 36 -4.37 -28.46 34.60
CA VAL A 36 -5.74 -28.61 34.09
C VAL A 36 -6.67 -27.56 34.67
N ASP A 37 -6.56 -27.27 35.98
CA ASP A 37 -7.40 -26.24 36.62
C ASP A 37 -7.02 -24.82 36.20
N LEU A 38 -5.72 -24.51 36.04
CA LEU A 38 -5.29 -23.23 35.45
C LEU A 38 -5.78 -23.06 34.01
N GLY A 39 -5.78 -24.14 33.21
CA GLY A 39 -6.33 -24.12 31.86
C GLY A 39 -7.85 -23.88 31.82
N ARG A 40 -8.59 -24.38 32.83
CA ARG A 40 -10.03 -24.15 32.99
C ARG A 40 -10.35 -22.74 33.48
N GLU A 41 -9.55 -22.16 34.37
CA GLU A 41 -9.69 -20.75 34.79
C GLU A 41 -9.41 -19.79 33.62
N ASP A 42 -8.35 -20.02 32.83
CA ASP A 42 -8.03 -19.21 31.65
C ASP A 42 -9.12 -19.27 30.57
N ALA A 43 -9.75 -20.44 30.40
CA ALA A 43 -10.88 -20.58 29.49
C ALA A 43 -12.11 -19.77 29.95
N ARG A 44 -12.43 -19.82 31.26
CA ARG A 44 -13.54 -19.04 31.85
C ARG A 44 -13.28 -17.53 31.81
N GLU A 45 -12.04 -17.07 31.99
CA GLU A 45 -11.71 -15.65 31.83
C GLU A 45 -11.84 -15.17 30.38
N ARG A 46 -11.40 -15.99 29.40
CA ARG A 46 -11.55 -15.68 27.97
C ARG A 46 -13.01 -15.58 27.57
N GLU A 47 -13.87 -16.42 28.12
CA GLU A 47 -15.32 -16.40 27.89
C GLU A 47 -15.97 -15.15 28.50
N LYS A 48 -15.67 -14.83 29.76
CA LYS A 48 -16.11 -13.57 30.40
C LYS A 48 -15.63 -12.32 29.66
N LYS A 49 -14.43 -12.34 29.09
CA LYS A 49 -13.89 -11.22 28.28
C LYS A 49 -14.60 -11.09 26.92
N LYS A 50 -15.00 -12.20 26.30
CA LYS A 50 -15.85 -12.20 25.09
C LYS A 50 -17.24 -11.65 25.39
N GLU A 51 -17.82 -12.02 26.52
CA GLU A 51 -19.15 -11.57 26.93
C GLU A 51 -19.17 -10.07 27.27
N ARG A 52 -18.15 -9.56 27.97
CA ARG A 52 -17.96 -8.12 28.20
C ARG A 52 -17.78 -7.33 26.89
N ARG A 53 -17.06 -7.89 25.90
CA ARG A 53 -16.93 -7.27 24.57
C ARG A 53 -18.24 -7.25 23.79
N LYS A 54 -19.04 -8.32 23.88
CA LYS A 54 -20.40 -8.35 23.28
C LYS A 54 -21.32 -7.32 23.95
N LYS A 55 -21.26 -7.18 25.27
CA LYS A 55 -22.07 -6.20 26.01
C LYS A 55 -21.67 -4.75 25.66
N LYS A 56 -20.38 -4.45 25.62
CA LYS A 56 -19.87 -3.13 25.22
C LYS A 56 -20.24 -2.75 23.78
N LYS A 57 -20.22 -3.73 22.86
CA LYS A 57 -20.62 -3.52 21.46
C LYS A 57 -22.14 -3.27 21.32
N LYS A 58 -22.94 -3.83 22.22
CA LYS A 58 -24.40 -3.61 22.27
C LYS A 58 -24.75 -2.26 22.90
N GLU A 59 -23.98 -1.81 23.89
CA GLU A 59 -24.10 -0.46 24.48
C GLU A 59 -23.64 0.65 23.52
N GLU A 60 -22.62 0.42 22.67
CA GLU A 60 -22.20 1.36 21.61
C GLU A 60 -23.20 1.44 20.43
N GLU A 61 -24.09 0.46 20.25
CA GLU A 61 -25.15 0.48 19.22
C GLU A 61 -26.47 1.12 19.72
N GLU A 62 -26.64 1.31 21.03
CA GLU A 62 -27.88 1.85 21.64
C GLU A 62 -27.74 3.28 22.22
N GLU A 63 -26.60 3.96 22.03
CA GLU A 63 -26.42 5.31 22.56
C GLU A 63 -27.04 6.40 21.64
N PRO A 64 -28.03 7.18 22.11
CA PRO A 64 -28.60 8.28 21.32
C PRO A 64 -27.59 9.43 21.20
N ARG A 65 -27.35 9.89 19.97
CA ARG A 65 -26.47 11.03 19.69
C ARG A 65 -27.05 12.32 20.29
N PHE A 66 -26.40 12.85 21.32
CA PHE A 66 -26.58 14.23 21.76
C PHE A 66 -25.95 15.19 20.75
N VAL A 67 -26.72 16.19 20.32
CA VAL A 67 -26.26 17.33 19.50
C VAL A 67 -26.07 18.52 20.44
N PRO A 68 -24.90 19.18 20.48
CA PRO A 68 -24.79 20.48 21.13
C PRO A 68 -25.34 21.56 20.18
N VAL A 69 -26.22 22.42 20.72
CA VAL A 69 -26.76 23.59 20.03
C VAL A 69 -26.23 24.87 20.71
N ASP A 70 -26.07 25.91 19.88
CA ASP A 70 -25.76 27.33 20.11
C ASP A 70 -24.28 27.76 19.96
N GLY A 71 -23.91 28.73 19.09
CA GLY A 71 -24.73 29.65 18.30
C GLY A 71 -23.97 30.44 17.20
N ASP A 72 -24.78 31.15 16.41
CA ASP A 72 -24.55 32.22 15.41
C ASP A 72 -23.73 31.89 14.14
N GLY A 73 -24.23 32.02 12.90
CA GLY A 73 -25.50 32.52 12.38
C GLY A 73 -25.52 32.42 10.84
N TYR A 74 -26.74 32.38 10.29
CA TYR A 74 -27.15 32.48 8.88
C TYR A 74 -26.74 31.38 7.89
N CYS A 75 -27.67 30.44 7.63
CA CYS A 75 -27.91 29.96 6.27
C CYS A 75 -29.39 29.58 6.06
N CYS A 76 -29.94 30.02 4.94
CA CYS A 76 -31.34 29.92 4.54
C CYS A 76 -31.88 28.49 4.50
N LEU A 77 -33.13 28.35 4.94
CA LEU A 77 -33.99 27.20 4.68
C LEU A 77 -34.17 26.96 3.17
N LEU A 78 -34.03 25.71 2.75
CA LEU A 78 -34.94 25.08 1.79
C LEU A 78 -35.24 23.66 2.29
N LEU A 79 -36.51 23.46 2.62
CA LEU A 79 -37.15 22.21 2.99
C LEU A 79 -37.00 21.18 1.87
N VAL A 80 -36.68 19.93 2.21
CA VAL A 80 -36.89 18.79 1.32
C VAL A 80 -37.85 17.85 2.03
N GLU A 81 -39.07 17.78 1.49
CA GLU A 81 -40.11 16.82 1.88
C GLU A 81 -39.66 15.40 1.57
N GLU A 82 -39.91 14.49 2.52
CA GLU A 82 -39.80 13.05 2.31
C GLU A 82 -40.96 12.57 1.41
N MET A 83 -40.62 12.05 0.23
CA MET A 83 -41.53 11.19 -0.54
C MET A 83 -40.96 9.77 -0.60
N SER A 84 -41.59 8.91 0.19
CA SER A 84 -41.58 7.46 0.07
C SER A 84 -42.11 7.03 -1.30
N TYR A 85 -41.29 6.33 -2.08
CA TYR A 85 -41.79 5.48 -3.16
C TYR A 85 -41.06 4.14 -3.17
N ALA A 86 -41.88 3.09 -2.99
CA ALA A 86 -41.52 1.69 -3.15
C ALA A 86 -41.10 1.40 -4.60
N VAL A 87 -40.02 0.65 -4.76
CA VAL A 87 -39.52 0.16 -6.05
C VAL A 87 -40.08 -1.25 -6.29
N PRO A 88 -40.84 -1.50 -7.36
CA PRO A 88 -41.16 -2.87 -7.75
C PRO A 88 -40.04 -3.48 -8.59
N VAL A 89 -39.70 -4.71 -8.24
CA VAL A 89 -38.75 -5.60 -8.94
C VAL A 89 -39.39 -6.10 -10.25
N LEU A 90 -38.70 -5.92 -11.38
CA LEU A 90 -38.97 -6.62 -12.63
C LEU A 90 -37.65 -7.11 -13.27
N PRO A 91 -37.67 -8.23 -14.03
CA PRO A 91 -36.49 -9.04 -14.30
C PRO A 91 -35.66 -8.57 -15.50
N LEU A 92 -34.35 -8.81 -15.39
CA LEU A 92 -33.35 -8.62 -16.45
C LEU A 92 -33.59 -9.55 -17.64
N HIS A 93 -33.84 -8.98 -18.82
CA HIS A 93 -33.67 -9.65 -20.10
C HIS A 93 -32.24 -9.45 -20.62
N ALA A 94 -31.56 -10.56 -20.90
CA ALA A 94 -30.28 -10.62 -21.58
C ALA A 94 -30.44 -10.40 -23.10
N PRO A 95 -29.52 -9.71 -23.79
CA PRO A 95 -29.52 -9.65 -25.25
C PRO A 95 -28.95 -10.95 -25.87
N PRO A 96 -29.44 -11.35 -27.06
CA PRO A 96 -29.10 -12.64 -27.66
C PRO A 96 -27.69 -12.66 -28.27
N PHE A 97 -27.04 -13.80 -28.07
CA PHE A 97 -25.86 -14.26 -28.77
C PHE A 97 -26.16 -14.43 -30.27
N LEU A 98 -25.32 -13.85 -31.12
CA LEU A 98 -25.22 -14.21 -32.55
C LEU A 98 -24.16 -15.29 -32.67
N ASP A 99 -24.65 -16.53 -32.78
CA ASP A 99 -23.88 -17.70 -33.14
C ASP A 99 -23.81 -17.77 -34.67
N GLY A 100 -22.60 -17.87 -35.20
CA GLY A 100 -22.30 -17.85 -36.63
C GLY A 100 -21.30 -18.93 -36.95
N SER A 101 -21.70 -20.19 -36.77
CA SER A 101 -21.00 -21.36 -37.28
C SER A 101 -21.16 -21.45 -38.79
N LEU A 102 -20.06 -21.36 -39.54
CA LEU A 102 -19.96 -21.92 -40.88
C LEU A 102 -18.75 -22.83 -40.95
N SER A 103 -19.03 -24.13 -40.90
CA SER A 103 -18.16 -25.19 -41.39
C SER A 103 -18.42 -25.40 -42.88
N SER A 104 -17.38 -25.43 -43.71
CA SER A 104 -17.28 -26.44 -44.77
C SER A 104 -15.88 -26.47 -45.41
N THR A 105 -15.31 -27.69 -45.35
CA THR A 105 -14.58 -28.41 -46.40
C THR A 105 -13.28 -27.86 -46.98
N SER A 106 -12.24 -28.63 -46.66
CA SER A 106 -11.00 -28.89 -47.38
C SER A 106 -11.13 -29.12 -48.89
N HIS A 107 -10.21 -28.55 -49.67
CA HIS A 107 -9.57 -29.23 -50.80
C HIS A 107 -8.11 -28.79 -50.94
N ASN A 108 -7.21 -29.77 -50.93
CA ASN A 108 -5.80 -29.66 -51.35
C ASN A 108 -5.73 -29.49 -52.87
N SER A 109 -4.78 -28.70 -53.38
CA SER A 109 -3.62 -29.20 -54.16
C SER A 109 -2.88 -28.08 -54.92
N SER A 110 -1.59 -27.94 -54.59
CA SER A 110 -0.42 -27.74 -55.47
C SER A 110 -0.54 -26.92 -56.76
N THR A 111 0.25 -25.84 -56.92
CA THR A 111 1.56 -25.82 -57.62
C THR A 111 2.08 -24.40 -57.91
N VAL A 112 3.39 -24.22 -57.65
CA VAL A 112 4.42 -23.45 -58.40
C VAL A 112 4.28 -21.93 -58.61
N GLY A 113 5.26 -21.20 -58.04
CA GLY A 113 6.10 -20.24 -58.78
C GLY A 113 5.78 -18.75 -58.65
N GLY A 114 6.81 -17.95 -58.32
CA GLY A 114 6.86 -16.53 -58.67
C GLY A 114 7.15 -15.57 -57.51
N GLU A 115 8.34 -14.98 -57.55
CA GLU A 115 8.79 -13.84 -56.75
C GLU A 115 7.90 -12.60 -56.95
N SER A 116 7.69 -11.77 -55.90
CA SER A 116 7.95 -10.32 -55.89
C SER A 116 7.27 -9.54 -54.75
N SER A 117 8.06 -8.61 -54.20
CA SER A 117 7.73 -7.29 -53.63
C SER A 117 6.73 -7.12 -52.48
N GLU A 118 7.29 -6.61 -51.37
CA GLU A 118 6.87 -5.43 -50.59
C GLU A 118 5.43 -5.29 -50.07
N GLY A 119 5.34 -5.13 -48.75
CA GLY A 119 4.12 -4.67 -48.09
C GLY A 119 4.23 -4.73 -46.58
N SER A 120 5.12 -3.93 -46.00
CA SER A 120 5.18 -3.71 -44.55
C SER A 120 3.86 -3.11 -44.07
N ASN A 121 2.91 -3.96 -43.66
CA ASN A 121 1.74 -3.54 -42.90
C ASN A 121 2.17 -3.15 -41.47
N ARG A 122 2.79 -1.97 -41.36
CA ARG A 122 2.78 -1.20 -40.12
C ARG A 122 1.35 -0.71 -39.97
N VAL A 123 0.64 -1.32 -39.03
CA VAL A 123 -0.63 -0.77 -38.53
C VAL A 123 -0.28 0.58 -37.89
N GLU A 124 -0.45 1.67 -38.64
CA GLU A 124 -0.43 3.02 -38.11
C GLU A 124 -1.49 3.11 -37.02
N MET A 125 -1.04 3.19 -35.77
CA MET A 125 -1.90 3.59 -34.66
C MET A 125 -2.29 5.05 -34.87
N LYS A 126 -3.56 5.29 -35.22
CA LYS A 126 -4.15 6.64 -35.21
C LYS A 126 -4.03 7.24 -33.80
N PRO A 127 -3.39 8.41 -33.61
CA PRO A 127 -3.43 9.10 -32.33
C PRO A 127 -4.77 9.83 -32.24
N ALA A 128 -5.71 9.29 -31.47
CA ALA A 128 -6.97 9.97 -31.20
C ALA A 128 -7.15 10.20 -29.71
N VAL A 129 -6.30 11.07 -29.15
CA VAL A 129 -6.69 11.93 -28.03
C VAL A 129 -6.20 13.33 -28.39
N ASN A 130 -7.11 14.20 -28.82
CA ASN A 130 -6.83 15.63 -29.01
C ASN A 130 -6.63 16.27 -27.63
N GLY A 131 -5.48 16.07 -27.02
CA GLY A 131 -5.18 16.62 -25.70
C GLY A 131 -3.69 16.63 -25.38
N TYR A 132 -3.31 17.60 -24.55
CA TYR A 132 -1.97 17.75 -24.00
C TYR A 132 -1.84 16.88 -22.77
N LYS A 133 -0.73 16.16 -22.65
CA LYS A 133 -0.46 15.26 -21.53
C LYS A 133 0.52 15.88 -20.56
N TRP A 134 0.21 15.75 -19.28
CA TRP A 134 0.97 16.34 -18.19
C TRP A 134 1.39 15.26 -17.20
N ARG A 135 2.65 15.28 -16.79
CA ARG A 135 3.20 14.44 -15.73
C ARG A 135 3.23 15.22 -14.42
N LEU A 136 2.90 14.55 -13.34
CA LEU A 136 3.00 15.04 -11.97
C LEU A 136 3.97 14.15 -11.19
N VAL A 137 4.86 14.74 -10.42
CA VAL A 137 5.58 14.07 -9.31
C VAL A 137 4.97 14.53 -8.01
N ILE A 138 4.56 13.58 -7.16
CA ILE A 138 3.68 13.80 -6.02
C ILE A 138 4.31 13.15 -4.78
N SER A 139 4.30 13.90 -3.68
CA SER A 139 4.71 13.46 -2.35
C SER A 139 3.50 13.51 -1.41
N TYR A 140 3.36 12.54 -0.51
CA TYR A 140 2.31 12.55 0.52
C TYR A 140 2.66 11.76 1.78
N GLU A 141 2.14 12.23 2.92
CA GLU A 141 2.08 11.46 4.16
C GLU A 141 0.84 10.56 4.15
N GLY A 142 1.04 9.24 4.11
CA GLY A 142 -0.06 8.29 3.87
C GLY A 142 -0.96 8.01 5.08
N THR A 143 -0.58 8.43 6.29
CA THR A 143 -1.16 8.01 7.58
C THR A 143 -2.66 8.29 7.69
N LYS A 144 -3.14 9.38 7.09
CA LYS A 144 -4.55 9.80 7.13
C LYS A 144 -5.38 9.30 5.94
N TYR A 145 -4.81 8.49 5.05
CA TYR A 145 -5.46 8.11 3.80
C TYR A 145 -5.67 6.59 3.67
N ALA A 146 -6.78 6.21 3.07
CA ALA A 146 -7.11 4.85 2.65
C ALA A 146 -6.32 4.38 1.40
N GLY A 147 -5.17 5.01 1.15
CA GLY A 147 -4.24 4.72 0.07
C GLY A 147 -4.35 5.68 -1.11
N TRP A 148 -3.65 5.34 -2.19
CA TRP A 148 -3.64 6.15 -3.41
C TRP A 148 -4.99 6.12 -4.14
N GLN A 149 -5.46 4.92 -4.47
CA GLN A 149 -6.52 4.70 -5.46
C GLN A 149 -7.85 5.35 -5.03
N TYR A 150 -8.54 6.01 -5.96
CA TYR A 150 -9.89 6.52 -5.74
C TYR A 150 -10.82 5.41 -5.20
N GLN A 151 -11.59 5.73 -4.16
CA GLN A 151 -12.65 4.91 -3.60
C GLN A 151 -13.86 5.82 -3.36
N VAL A 152 -15.07 5.24 -3.37
CA VAL A 152 -16.31 6.00 -3.14
C VAL A 152 -16.33 6.63 -1.75
N SER A 153 -15.78 5.95 -0.74
CA SER A 153 -15.60 6.50 0.60
C SER A 153 -14.19 7.10 0.74
N PRO A 154 -14.04 8.44 0.82
CA PRO A 154 -12.75 9.10 1.11
C PRO A 154 -12.30 8.80 2.56
N PRO A 155 -11.02 9.07 2.92
CA PRO A 155 -10.03 9.88 2.19
C PRO A 155 -9.00 9.07 1.39
N THR A 156 -8.87 9.31 0.09
CA THR A 156 -7.79 8.74 -0.76
C THR A 156 -7.01 9.84 -1.47
N VAL A 157 -5.72 9.64 -1.71
CA VAL A 157 -4.84 10.67 -2.30
C VAL A 157 -5.32 11.06 -3.70
N GLN A 158 -5.72 10.09 -4.53
CA GLN A 158 -6.26 10.34 -5.86
C GLN A 158 -7.52 11.22 -5.81
N CYS A 159 -8.41 11.02 -4.83
CA CYS A 159 -9.61 11.84 -4.70
C CYS A 159 -9.28 13.32 -4.46
N PHE A 160 -8.34 13.61 -3.55
CA PHE A 160 -7.91 14.99 -3.28
C PHE A 160 -7.20 15.61 -4.48
N LEU A 161 -6.35 14.84 -5.17
CA LEU A 161 -5.65 15.32 -6.36
C LEU A 161 -6.61 15.60 -7.53
N GLU A 162 -7.59 14.72 -7.77
CA GLU A 162 -8.63 14.94 -8.78
C GLU A 162 -9.49 16.16 -8.42
N LYS A 163 -9.86 16.36 -7.15
CA LYS A 163 -10.59 17.58 -6.72
C LYS A 163 -9.77 18.85 -6.97
N ALA A 164 -8.48 18.84 -6.66
CA ALA A 164 -7.59 19.97 -6.92
C ALA A 164 -7.46 20.26 -8.42
N LEU A 165 -7.29 19.22 -9.24
CA LEU A 165 -7.25 19.35 -10.70
C LEU A 165 -8.58 19.86 -11.25
N ASN A 166 -9.72 19.34 -10.83
CA ASN A 166 -11.03 19.81 -11.28
C ASN A 166 -11.20 21.31 -10.97
N CYS A 167 -10.82 21.74 -9.75
CA CYS A 167 -10.95 23.13 -9.36
C CYS A 167 -10.01 24.05 -10.15
N ALA A 168 -8.77 23.63 -10.39
CA ALA A 168 -7.77 24.44 -11.07
C ALA A 168 -7.94 24.47 -12.61
N THR A 169 -8.45 23.39 -13.21
CA THR A 169 -8.64 23.27 -14.67
C THR A 169 -10.06 23.54 -15.14
N LYS A 170 -11.05 23.49 -14.23
CA LYS A 170 -12.49 23.51 -14.53
C LYS A 170 -12.98 22.33 -15.39
N LEU A 171 -12.22 21.23 -15.42
CA LEU A 171 -12.59 19.98 -16.09
C LEU A 171 -13.17 18.98 -15.10
N GLU A 172 -13.97 18.04 -15.58
CA GLU A 172 -14.43 16.93 -14.75
C GLU A 172 -13.37 15.83 -14.65
N ARG A 173 -13.49 15.00 -13.60
CA ARG A 173 -12.62 13.86 -13.34
C ARG A 173 -12.43 12.94 -14.56
N LYS A 174 -13.53 12.70 -15.30
CA LYS A 174 -13.55 11.80 -16.46
C LYS A 174 -12.75 12.36 -17.63
N ASP A 175 -12.69 13.69 -17.77
CA ASP A 175 -12.02 14.37 -18.87
C ASP A 175 -10.51 14.47 -18.61
N LEU A 176 -10.11 14.62 -17.34
CA LEU A 176 -8.71 14.67 -16.94
C LEU A 176 -7.98 13.33 -17.11
N CYS A 177 -8.70 12.20 -17.10
CA CYS A 177 -8.11 10.86 -17.23
C CYS A 177 -6.90 10.61 -16.31
N LEU A 178 -6.93 11.05 -15.04
CA LEU A 178 -5.80 10.93 -14.13
C LEU A 178 -5.42 9.45 -13.88
N VAL A 179 -4.16 9.10 -14.12
CA VAL A 179 -3.61 7.76 -13.88
C VAL A 179 -2.29 7.83 -13.12
N GLY A 180 -2.23 7.16 -11.97
CA GLY A 180 -1.01 6.99 -11.16
C GLY A 180 -0.12 5.82 -11.63
N ALA A 181 1.18 5.91 -11.33
CA ALA A 181 2.19 4.94 -11.70
C ALA A 181 2.11 3.62 -10.91
N GLY A 182 1.61 3.71 -9.68
CA GLY A 182 1.36 2.57 -8.81
C GLY A 182 0.33 2.91 -7.76
N ARG A 183 -0.31 1.88 -7.19
CA ARG A 183 -1.13 2.05 -6.00
C ARG A 183 -0.25 1.94 -4.77
N THR A 184 -0.47 2.80 -3.78
CA THR A 184 0.00 2.59 -2.41
C THR A 184 -1.17 2.18 -1.53
N ASP A 185 -0.91 1.31 -0.56
CA ASP A 185 -1.92 0.87 0.42
C ASP A 185 -2.27 2.02 1.39
N ALA A 186 -3.35 1.85 2.14
CA ALA A 186 -3.69 2.71 3.27
C ALA A 186 -2.51 2.84 4.24
N GLY A 187 -2.19 4.07 4.64
CA GLY A 187 -1.08 4.37 5.54
C GLY A 187 0.31 4.39 4.89
N VAL A 188 0.47 4.07 3.60
CA VAL A 188 1.78 4.06 2.92
C VAL A 188 2.08 5.45 2.34
N HIS A 189 3.31 5.92 2.52
CA HIS A 189 3.78 7.23 2.07
C HIS A 189 4.28 7.20 0.62
N ALA A 190 4.47 8.37 0.02
CA ALA A 190 5.28 8.53 -1.18
C ALA A 190 6.08 9.83 -1.13
N LEU A 191 7.31 9.80 -1.63
CA LEU A 191 8.12 10.98 -1.94
C LEU A 191 8.12 11.29 -3.45
N GLY A 192 7.95 10.26 -4.28
CA GLY A 192 8.01 10.37 -5.74
C GLY A 192 6.98 9.49 -6.44
N GLN A 193 5.71 9.54 -5.99
CA GLN A 193 4.62 8.97 -6.78
C GLN A 193 4.49 9.77 -8.07
N VAL A 194 4.28 9.08 -9.19
CA VAL A 194 4.09 9.73 -10.49
C VAL A 194 2.67 9.52 -10.97
N ALA A 195 2.07 10.56 -11.54
CA ALA A 195 0.79 10.46 -12.24
C ALA A 195 0.84 11.20 -13.56
N HIS A 196 -0.12 10.92 -14.44
CA HIS A 196 -0.37 11.77 -15.59
C HIS A 196 -1.86 12.05 -15.74
N PHE A 197 -2.17 13.19 -16.34
CA PHE A 197 -3.52 13.60 -16.73
C PHE A 197 -3.46 14.30 -18.09
N VAL A 198 -4.62 14.57 -18.68
CA VAL A 198 -4.75 15.25 -19.98
C VAL A 198 -5.64 16.48 -19.89
N THR A 199 -5.41 17.43 -20.79
CA THR A 199 -6.27 18.62 -20.99
C THR A 199 -6.51 18.85 -22.49
N PRO A 200 -7.64 19.46 -22.88
CA PRO A 200 -7.89 19.82 -24.28
C PRO A 200 -7.14 21.09 -24.71
N PHE A 201 -6.43 21.74 -23.80
CA PHE A 201 -5.70 23.00 -24.03
C PHE A 201 -4.25 22.91 -23.55
N ASN A 202 -3.38 23.71 -24.16
CA ASN A 202 -1.98 23.86 -23.73
C ASN A 202 -1.87 24.93 -22.63
N TYR A 203 -0.88 24.81 -21.74
CA TYR A 203 -0.53 25.87 -20.81
C TYR A 203 0.57 26.75 -21.42
N GLY A 204 0.43 28.09 -21.31
CA GLY A 204 1.54 29.00 -21.62
C GLY A 204 2.68 28.92 -20.58
N SER A 205 2.34 28.58 -19.33
CA SER A 205 3.30 28.32 -18.24
C SER A 205 2.66 27.37 -17.23
N LEU A 206 3.47 26.46 -16.67
CA LEU A 206 3.01 25.50 -15.68
C LEU A 206 3.02 26.02 -14.24
N ASP A 207 3.64 27.17 -13.97
CA ASP A 207 3.77 27.64 -12.59
C ASP A 207 2.42 28.01 -11.96
N GLY A 208 1.48 28.54 -12.76
CA GLY A 208 0.16 28.93 -12.28
C GLY A 208 -0.66 27.72 -11.82
N ILE A 209 -0.74 26.69 -12.65
CA ILE A 209 -1.41 25.43 -12.29
C ILE A 209 -0.69 24.71 -11.15
N HIS A 210 0.65 24.72 -11.13
CA HIS A 210 1.42 24.12 -10.04
C HIS A 210 1.12 24.78 -8.69
N ALA A 211 1.13 26.12 -8.64
CA ALA A 211 0.79 26.88 -7.44
C ALA A 211 -0.68 26.65 -7.03
N ALA A 212 -1.61 26.63 -7.98
CA ALA A 212 -3.02 26.37 -7.71
C ALA A 212 -3.24 24.98 -7.09
N LEU A 213 -2.61 23.93 -7.65
CA LEU A 213 -2.72 22.57 -7.10
C LEU A 213 -2.25 22.52 -5.65
N ASN A 214 -1.06 23.04 -5.35
CA ASN A 214 -0.53 23.04 -3.99
C ASN A 214 -1.26 23.99 -3.03
N GLY A 215 -1.95 25.02 -3.53
CA GLY A 215 -2.81 25.89 -2.73
C GLY A 215 -4.16 25.26 -2.36
N ILE A 216 -4.64 24.27 -3.13
CA ILE A 216 -5.91 23.57 -2.89
C ILE A 216 -5.69 22.26 -2.11
N LEU A 217 -4.55 21.60 -2.33
CA LEU A 217 -4.23 20.32 -1.69
C LEU A 217 -3.99 20.47 -0.18
N PRO A 218 -4.45 19.51 0.64
CA PRO A 218 -4.06 19.40 2.05
C PRO A 218 -2.54 19.37 2.25
N ASP A 219 -2.06 19.81 3.40
CA ASP A 219 -0.62 19.99 3.67
C ASP A 219 0.24 18.72 3.56
N ASP A 220 -0.41 17.57 3.74
CA ASP A 220 0.14 16.22 3.64
C ASP A 220 0.08 15.64 2.21
N ILE A 221 -0.33 16.41 1.19
CA ILE A 221 -0.22 16.06 -0.23
C ILE A 221 0.38 17.24 -1.00
N ARG A 222 1.48 16.99 -1.72
CA ARG A 222 2.17 18.02 -2.52
C ARG A 222 2.52 17.51 -3.90
N VAL A 223 2.21 18.32 -4.91
CA VAL A 223 2.82 18.22 -6.24
C VAL A 223 4.21 18.85 -6.12
N ARG A 224 5.24 18.05 -6.37
CA ARG A 224 6.66 18.48 -6.33
C ARG A 224 7.13 18.99 -7.68
N GLU A 225 6.55 18.44 -8.74
CA GLU A 225 6.88 18.77 -10.12
C GLU A 225 5.64 18.57 -10.99
N ILE A 226 5.45 19.48 -11.94
CA ILE A 226 4.58 19.27 -13.09
C ILE A 226 5.38 19.51 -14.37
N SER A 227 5.24 18.63 -15.35
CA SER A 227 5.89 18.78 -16.66
C SER A 227 4.94 18.38 -17.79
N PRO A 228 5.16 18.87 -19.01
CA PRO A 228 4.63 18.20 -20.20
C PRO A 228 5.13 16.75 -20.27
N ALA A 229 4.37 15.90 -20.96
CA ALA A 229 4.78 14.56 -21.30
C ALA A 229 4.41 14.25 -22.76
N VAL A 230 5.22 13.44 -23.42
CA VAL A 230 4.93 12.97 -24.77
C VAL A 230 3.61 12.16 -24.81
N PRO A 231 2.86 12.18 -25.92
CA PRO A 231 1.59 11.45 -26.02
C PRO A 231 1.70 9.96 -25.68
N GLU A 232 2.85 9.33 -25.90
CA GLU A 232 3.12 7.91 -25.65
C GLU A 232 3.38 7.62 -24.16
N PHE A 233 3.69 8.65 -23.35
CA PHE A 233 3.97 8.47 -21.93
C PHE A 233 2.74 7.95 -21.19
N HIS A 234 2.92 6.92 -20.39
CA HIS A 234 1.90 6.41 -19.49
C HIS A 234 2.51 6.15 -18.12
N ALA A 235 2.11 6.92 -17.10
CA ALA A 235 2.68 6.86 -15.75
C ALA A 235 2.83 5.41 -15.21
N ARG A 236 1.86 4.53 -15.48
CA ARG A 236 1.93 3.12 -15.04
C ARG A 236 2.72 2.19 -15.96
N PHE A 237 2.62 2.35 -17.27
CA PHE A 237 3.06 1.33 -18.24
C PHE A 237 4.41 1.65 -18.84
N SER A 238 4.79 2.92 -18.89
CA SER A 238 6.14 3.37 -19.25
C SER A 238 7.15 3.21 -18.10
N ALA A 239 6.69 2.84 -16.90
CA ALA A 239 7.55 2.69 -15.74
C ALA A 239 8.45 1.44 -15.88
N GLU A 240 9.76 1.65 -15.77
CA GLU A 240 10.79 0.59 -15.87
C GLU A 240 11.15 0.01 -14.50
N GLY A 241 10.86 0.74 -13.43
CA GLY A 241 10.94 0.21 -12.08
C GLY A 241 10.49 1.19 -11.01
N LYS A 242 10.57 0.74 -9.76
CA LYS A 242 10.17 1.52 -8.58
C LYS A 242 11.14 1.25 -7.44
N THR A 243 11.40 2.29 -6.65
CA THR A 243 12.20 2.21 -5.43
C THR A 243 11.32 2.48 -4.23
N TYR A 244 11.36 1.58 -3.25
CA TYR A 244 10.68 1.72 -1.96
C TYR A 244 11.69 1.70 -0.84
N HIS A 245 11.46 2.55 0.17
CA HIS A 245 12.15 2.45 1.44
C HIS A 245 11.18 1.94 2.49
N TYR A 246 11.64 1.05 3.35
CA TYR A 246 10.98 0.71 4.59
C TYR A 246 11.87 1.07 5.77
N LYS A 247 11.40 1.94 6.66
CA LYS A 247 12.17 2.36 7.84
C LYS A 247 11.70 1.59 9.08
N ILE A 248 12.69 1.13 9.84
CA ILE A 248 12.51 0.49 11.14
C ILE A 248 13.30 1.31 12.16
N TYR A 249 12.64 1.75 13.21
CA TYR A 249 13.28 2.32 14.38
C TYR A 249 13.74 1.17 15.29
N ASN A 250 15.05 0.95 15.35
CA ASN A 250 15.72 -0.20 15.94
C ASN A 250 16.46 0.17 17.24
N ASP A 251 15.71 0.73 18.19
CA ASP A 251 16.21 1.10 19.51
C ASP A 251 15.09 0.95 20.56
N ALA A 252 15.46 0.89 21.84
CA ALA A 252 14.55 0.60 22.94
C ALA A 252 13.43 1.63 23.07
N VAL A 253 13.74 2.92 22.84
CA VAL A 253 12.80 4.03 22.98
C VAL A 253 12.66 4.76 21.65
N MET A 254 11.45 4.77 21.10
CA MET A 254 11.16 5.43 19.83
C MET A 254 11.18 6.96 19.96
N ASP A 255 11.89 7.64 19.07
CA ASP A 255 11.73 9.07 18.87
C ASP A 255 10.31 9.36 18.34
N PRO A 256 9.50 10.18 19.05
CA PRO A 256 8.15 10.52 18.61
C PRO A 256 8.12 11.19 17.23
N MET A 257 9.19 11.83 16.77
CA MET A 257 9.24 12.45 15.44
C MET A 257 9.29 11.42 14.29
N GLN A 258 9.71 10.19 14.58
CA GLN A 258 9.77 9.09 13.60
C GLN A 258 8.49 8.25 13.57
N ARG A 259 7.56 8.44 14.50
CA ARG A 259 6.41 7.54 14.76
C ARG A 259 5.47 7.34 13.57
N HIS A 260 5.40 8.29 12.65
CA HIS A 260 4.59 8.20 11.44
C HIS A 260 5.36 7.67 10.23
N PHE A 261 6.68 7.50 10.32
CA PHE A 261 7.54 7.23 9.16
C PHE A 261 8.43 6.00 9.32
N ALA A 262 8.45 5.39 10.51
CA ALA A 262 9.22 4.18 10.81
C ALA A 262 8.41 3.23 11.69
N TYR A 263 8.58 1.92 11.46
CA TYR A 263 8.07 0.90 12.37
C TYR A 263 8.98 0.76 13.58
N HIS A 264 8.45 0.86 14.80
CA HIS A 264 9.25 0.61 16.01
C HIS A 264 9.44 -0.89 16.25
N SER A 265 10.69 -1.34 16.20
CA SER A 265 11.07 -2.67 16.72
C SER A 265 11.54 -2.53 18.16
N ALA A 266 10.78 -3.09 19.09
CA ALA A 266 11.16 -3.16 20.50
C ALA A 266 12.35 -4.09 20.77
N CYS A 267 12.57 -5.08 19.89
CA CYS A 267 13.76 -5.93 19.92
C CYS A 267 14.83 -5.34 19.02
N LYS A 268 16.08 -5.35 19.46
CA LYS A 268 17.22 -4.99 18.60
C LYS A 268 17.34 -6.03 17.49
N LEU A 269 17.32 -5.57 16.25
CA LEU A 269 17.48 -6.38 15.05
C LEU A 269 18.95 -6.46 14.66
N ASN A 270 19.40 -7.65 14.29
CA ASN A 270 20.69 -7.90 13.67
C ASN A 270 20.59 -7.54 12.18
N ALA A 271 21.25 -6.45 11.79
CA ALA A 271 21.23 -5.96 10.41
C ALA A 271 22.05 -6.85 9.45
N ASP A 272 23.10 -7.52 9.95
CA ASP A 272 23.96 -8.37 9.13
C ASP A 272 23.18 -9.58 8.58
N VAL A 273 22.45 -10.28 9.42
CA VAL A 273 21.61 -11.42 8.99
C VAL A 273 20.45 -10.98 8.09
N MET A 274 19.93 -9.77 8.28
CA MET A 274 18.95 -9.19 7.38
C MET A 274 19.56 -8.89 5.99
N ARG A 275 20.80 -8.40 5.94
CA ARG A 275 21.54 -8.18 4.68
C ARG A 275 21.77 -9.51 3.95
N GLU A 276 22.14 -10.57 4.66
CA GLU A 276 22.29 -11.90 4.05
C GLU A 276 20.97 -12.42 3.47
N ALA A 277 19.87 -12.33 4.22
CA ALA A 277 18.55 -12.74 3.71
C ALA A 277 18.07 -11.88 2.53
N ALA A 278 18.33 -10.57 2.56
CA ALA A 278 17.92 -9.64 1.52
C ALA A 278 18.52 -9.98 0.15
N LYS A 279 19.77 -10.48 0.11
CA LYS A 279 20.45 -10.91 -1.12
C LYS A 279 19.67 -11.98 -1.89
N HIS A 280 19.00 -12.89 -1.19
CA HIS A 280 18.22 -13.96 -1.82
C HIS A 280 16.98 -13.48 -2.58
N PHE A 281 16.52 -12.26 -2.32
CA PHE A 281 15.42 -11.65 -3.07
C PHE A 281 15.85 -11.04 -4.40
N VAL A 282 17.14 -10.71 -4.56
CA VAL A 282 17.67 -10.08 -5.77
C VAL A 282 17.61 -11.07 -6.94
N GLY A 283 17.29 -10.58 -8.14
CA GLY A 283 17.10 -11.39 -9.34
C GLY A 283 15.64 -11.54 -9.74
N ILE A 284 15.35 -12.54 -10.58
CA ILE A 284 14.04 -12.78 -11.16
C ILE A 284 13.39 -13.96 -10.46
N HIS A 285 12.26 -13.72 -9.77
CA HIS A 285 11.58 -14.75 -8.98
C HIS A 285 10.07 -14.69 -9.15
N ASN A 286 9.40 -15.81 -8.90
CA ASN A 286 7.95 -15.84 -8.68
C ASN A 286 7.67 -15.42 -7.23
N PHE A 287 7.01 -14.27 -7.05
CA PHE A 287 6.73 -13.70 -5.74
C PHE A 287 5.33 -14.05 -5.19
N SER A 288 4.69 -15.11 -5.68
CA SER A 288 3.34 -15.51 -5.22
C SER A 288 3.28 -15.73 -3.71
N ALA A 289 4.32 -16.30 -3.09
CA ALA A 289 4.42 -16.47 -1.63
C ALA A 289 4.43 -15.13 -0.86
N PHE A 290 4.82 -14.03 -1.51
CA PHE A 290 4.88 -12.69 -0.95
C PHE A 290 3.72 -11.80 -1.40
N ALA A 291 2.78 -12.32 -2.20
CA ALA A 291 1.63 -11.54 -2.69
C ALA A 291 0.38 -11.84 -1.88
N ASN A 292 -0.39 -10.80 -1.57
CA ASN A 292 -1.76 -10.99 -1.10
C ASN A 292 -2.71 -11.09 -2.29
N THR A 293 -3.76 -11.91 -2.16
CA THR A 293 -4.85 -11.94 -3.14
C THR A 293 -5.46 -10.55 -3.28
N SER A 294 -5.61 -10.08 -4.52
CA SER A 294 -6.34 -8.86 -4.83
C SER A 294 -7.69 -9.20 -5.41
N ASN A 295 -8.75 -8.46 -5.06
CA ASN A 295 -10.12 -8.60 -5.60
C ASN A 295 -10.24 -8.17 -7.08
N SER A 296 -9.17 -8.27 -7.88
CA SER A 296 -9.21 -7.95 -9.30
C SER A 296 -9.14 -9.24 -10.10
N ASP A 297 -10.12 -9.48 -10.96
CA ASP A 297 -10.25 -10.66 -11.85
C ASP A 297 -9.13 -10.79 -12.90
N ARG A 298 -8.11 -9.94 -12.85
CA ARG A 298 -6.98 -9.95 -13.79
C ARG A 298 -5.85 -10.79 -13.23
N VAL A 299 -5.48 -11.85 -13.96
CA VAL A 299 -4.25 -12.62 -13.74
C VAL A 299 -3.05 -11.68 -13.89
N ARG A 300 -2.32 -11.43 -12.81
CA ARG A 300 -1.09 -10.63 -12.83
C ARG A 300 0.10 -11.57 -12.93
N ASN A 301 1.08 -11.23 -13.77
CA ASN A 301 2.34 -11.96 -13.79
C ASN A 301 3.01 -11.87 -12.39
N PRO A 302 3.14 -12.99 -11.66
CA PRO A 302 3.73 -13.01 -10.32
C PRO A 302 5.27 -12.96 -10.37
N VAL A 303 5.86 -13.13 -11.56
CA VAL A 303 7.29 -12.99 -11.77
C VAL A 303 7.64 -11.50 -11.76
N LYS A 304 8.61 -11.14 -10.91
CA LYS A 304 9.18 -9.80 -10.80
C LYS A 304 10.70 -9.89 -10.74
N SER A 305 11.35 -8.80 -11.12
CA SER A 305 12.79 -8.64 -10.97
C SER A 305 13.05 -7.63 -9.87
N ILE A 306 13.83 -8.02 -8.86
CA ILE A 306 14.41 -7.11 -7.88
C ILE A 306 15.84 -6.84 -8.31
N PHE A 307 16.13 -5.56 -8.56
CA PHE A 307 17.44 -5.10 -9.01
C PHE A 307 18.39 -4.94 -7.83
N ARG A 308 17.86 -4.49 -6.69
CA ARG A 308 18.62 -4.19 -5.49
C ARG A 308 17.75 -4.35 -4.25
N PHE A 309 18.31 -4.89 -3.17
CA PHE A 309 17.67 -4.92 -1.86
C PHE A 309 18.70 -4.76 -0.75
N ASP A 310 18.86 -3.52 -0.27
CA ASP A 310 19.86 -3.15 0.73
C ASP A 310 19.23 -2.96 2.10
N VAL A 311 20.01 -3.23 3.15
CA VAL A 311 19.67 -2.88 4.54
C VAL A 311 20.76 -1.94 5.06
N VAL A 312 20.38 -0.69 5.27
CA VAL A 312 21.28 0.41 5.62
C VAL A 312 21.06 0.83 7.07
N GLU A 313 22.15 0.89 7.83
CA GLU A 313 22.14 1.37 9.22
C GLU A 313 22.37 2.89 9.26
N MET A 314 21.49 3.60 9.97
CA MET A 314 21.50 5.06 10.12
C MET A 314 21.27 5.42 11.59
N GLY A 315 22.18 4.99 12.46
CA GLY A 315 22.03 5.13 13.91
C GLY A 315 20.89 4.25 14.45
N ALA A 316 19.86 4.87 15.03
CA ALA A 316 18.68 4.16 15.52
C ALA A 316 17.75 3.67 14.39
N LEU A 317 17.93 4.13 13.14
CA LEU A 317 17.11 3.71 12.01
C LEU A 317 17.80 2.62 11.20
N LEU A 318 17.05 1.57 10.86
CA LEU A 318 17.36 0.65 9.77
C LEU A 318 16.48 1.01 8.57
N GLN A 319 17.09 1.25 7.42
CA GLN A 319 16.38 1.50 6.17
C GLN A 319 16.57 0.32 5.22
N LEU A 320 15.44 -0.29 4.83
CA LEU A 320 15.38 -1.34 3.83
C LEU A 320 15.06 -0.69 2.49
N GLU A 321 16.01 -0.68 1.57
CA GLU A 321 15.85 -0.09 0.24
C GLU A 321 15.65 -1.20 -0.79
N VAL A 322 14.48 -1.25 -1.42
CA VAL A 322 14.20 -2.24 -2.46
C VAL A 322 13.86 -1.55 -3.77
N GLU A 323 14.54 -1.97 -4.82
CA GLU A 323 14.35 -1.51 -6.19
C GLU A 323 14.02 -2.70 -7.09
N GLY A 324 13.03 -2.54 -7.96
CA GLY A 324 12.67 -3.59 -8.91
C GLY A 324 11.73 -3.13 -10.01
N SER A 325 11.45 -4.02 -10.97
CA SER A 325 10.62 -3.74 -12.15
C SER A 325 9.15 -3.44 -11.80
N GLY A 326 8.73 -3.80 -10.59
CA GLY A 326 7.41 -3.57 -10.04
C GLY A 326 7.14 -4.55 -8.91
N PHE A 327 6.05 -4.33 -8.18
CA PHE A 327 5.73 -5.13 -7.00
C PHE A 327 4.26 -5.57 -7.04
N LEU A 328 4.03 -6.80 -6.59
CA LEU A 328 2.70 -7.35 -6.36
C LEU A 328 2.05 -6.68 -5.13
N TYR A 329 0.75 -6.88 -4.98
CA TYR A 329 0.02 -6.31 -3.85
C TYR A 329 0.60 -6.81 -2.52
N ARG A 330 1.05 -5.85 -1.69
CA ARG A 330 1.73 -6.05 -0.40
C ARG A 330 3.08 -6.76 -0.44
N GLN A 331 3.66 -6.99 -1.61
CA GLN A 331 4.93 -7.72 -1.76
C GLN A 331 6.04 -7.16 -0.88
N VAL A 332 6.33 -5.86 -0.99
CA VAL A 332 7.41 -5.22 -0.22
C VAL A 332 7.22 -5.41 1.29
N ARG A 333 6.01 -5.19 1.80
CA ARG A 333 5.70 -5.34 3.23
C ARG A 333 5.79 -6.80 3.70
N ASN A 334 5.46 -7.76 2.85
CA ASN A 334 5.60 -9.18 3.17
C ASN A 334 7.09 -9.60 3.17
N MET A 335 7.92 -9.07 2.26
CA MET A 335 9.38 -9.29 2.30
C MET A 335 9.99 -8.68 3.57
N VAL A 336 9.63 -7.44 3.90
CA VAL A 336 10.02 -6.78 5.16
C VAL A 336 9.59 -7.59 6.37
N ALA A 337 8.36 -8.11 6.39
CA ALA A 337 7.86 -8.93 7.50
C ALA A 337 8.69 -10.18 7.76
N LEU A 338 9.22 -10.82 6.71
CA LEU A 338 10.14 -11.94 6.84
C LEU A 338 11.50 -11.50 7.35
N LEU A 339 12.06 -10.42 6.79
CA LEU A 339 13.33 -9.85 7.24
C LEU A 339 13.27 -9.39 8.71
N LEU A 340 12.11 -8.95 9.21
CA LEU A 340 11.93 -8.66 10.63
C LEU A 340 12.08 -9.91 11.52
N GLN A 341 11.65 -11.10 11.06
CA GLN A 341 11.86 -12.34 11.81
C GLN A 341 13.32 -12.81 11.73
N VAL A 342 13.94 -12.68 10.55
CA VAL A 342 15.37 -12.99 10.37
C VAL A 342 16.24 -12.06 11.21
N GLY A 343 15.94 -10.75 11.24
CA GLY A 343 16.66 -9.78 12.06
C GLY A 343 16.49 -9.99 13.56
N ARG A 344 15.42 -10.65 13.98
CA ARG A 344 15.25 -11.15 15.37
C ARG A 344 15.99 -12.46 15.63
N GLU A 345 16.66 -13.00 14.62
CA GLU A 345 17.28 -14.33 14.61
C GLU A 345 16.29 -15.47 14.94
N ALA A 346 15.00 -15.22 14.77
CA ALA A 346 13.95 -16.22 14.97
C ALA A 346 13.83 -17.18 13.78
N LEU A 347 14.36 -16.77 12.62
CA LEU A 347 14.45 -17.57 11.40
C LEU A 347 15.85 -17.40 10.81
N PRO A 348 16.43 -18.44 10.20
CA PRO A 348 17.71 -18.33 9.53
C PRO A 348 17.58 -17.56 8.19
N PRO A 349 18.65 -16.90 7.71
CA PRO A 349 18.61 -16.12 6.46
C PRO A 349 18.25 -16.92 5.21
N ASP A 350 18.59 -18.20 5.16
CA ASP A 350 18.34 -19.15 4.06
C ASP A 350 16.86 -19.58 3.95
N ILE A 351 15.98 -19.09 4.81
CA ILE A 351 14.53 -19.29 4.70
C ILE A 351 13.97 -18.66 3.42
N VAL A 352 14.57 -17.58 2.90
CA VAL A 352 14.04 -16.80 1.77
C VAL A 352 13.90 -17.64 0.50
N PRO A 353 14.93 -18.39 0.02
CA PRO A 353 14.79 -19.32 -1.09
C PRO A 353 13.63 -20.32 -0.93
N SER A 354 13.44 -20.89 0.27
CA SER A 354 12.36 -21.85 0.52
C SER A 354 10.98 -21.20 0.38
N MET A 355 10.82 -19.96 0.85
CA MET A 355 9.58 -19.21 0.73
C MET A 355 9.29 -18.85 -0.73
N LEU A 356 10.30 -18.42 -1.51
CA LEU A 356 10.15 -18.17 -2.94
C LEU A 356 9.76 -19.45 -3.70
N ALA A 357 10.40 -20.58 -3.40
CA ALA A 357 10.11 -21.87 -4.01
C ALA A 357 8.69 -22.38 -3.71
N SER A 358 8.15 -22.08 -2.53
CA SER A 358 6.81 -22.49 -2.15
C SER A 358 5.71 -21.92 -3.04
N GLN A 359 5.91 -20.69 -3.56
CA GLN A 359 4.92 -19.93 -4.31
C GLN A 359 3.54 -19.79 -3.63
N ASP A 360 3.44 -20.11 -2.34
CA ASP A 360 2.18 -20.13 -1.59
C ASP A 360 2.25 -19.15 -0.42
N ARG A 361 1.37 -18.14 -0.46
CA ARG A 361 1.29 -17.12 0.58
C ARG A 361 1.00 -17.69 1.97
N ARG A 362 0.37 -18.87 2.05
CA ARG A 362 0.06 -19.55 3.31
C ARG A 362 1.32 -20.05 4.00
N GLU A 363 2.35 -20.44 3.26
CA GLU A 363 3.64 -20.86 3.83
C GLU A 363 4.32 -19.70 4.55
N LEU A 364 4.40 -18.53 3.91
CA LEU A 364 4.91 -17.32 4.55
C LEU A 364 4.07 -16.92 5.78
N ALA A 365 2.74 -17.10 5.73
CA ALA A 365 1.83 -16.74 6.82
C ALA A 365 2.07 -17.50 8.13
N LYS A 366 2.73 -18.67 8.07
CA LYS A 366 3.08 -19.46 9.27
C LYS A 366 4.11 -18.75 10.15
N TYR A 367 4.94 -17.90 9.56
CA TYR A 367 6.10 -17.32 10.22
C TYR A 367 5.98 -15.82 10.49
N VAL A 368 5.21 -15.08 9.67
CA VAL A 368 5.26 -13.61 9.67
C VAL A 368 3.90 -12.98 9.93
N MET A 369 3.92 -11.90 10.72
CA MET A 369 2.81 -10.95 10.86
C MET A 369 3.00 -9.76 9.90
N PHE A 370 1.92 -9.04 9.61
CA PHE A 370 1.97 -7.91 8.68
C PHE A 370 2.91 -6.79 9.16
N ALA A 371 3.86 -6.37 8.32
CA ALA A 371 4.63 -5.15 8.55
C ALA A 371 3.70 -3.91 8.43
N PRO A 372 3.69 -2.97 9.39
CA PRO A 372 2.84 -1.78 9.34
C PRO A 372 3.10 -0.91 8.10
N PRO A 373 2.08 -0.22 7.55
CA PRO A 373 2.22 0.51 6.30
C PRO A 373 3.02 1.82 6.43
N HIS A 374 2.98 2.48 7.59
CA HIS A 374 3.60 3.79 7.83
C HIS A 374 5.15 3.75 7.80
N GLY A 375 5.76 2.56 7.90
CA GLY A 375 7.19 2.40 7.66
C GLY A 375 7.56 2.44 6.17
N LEU A 376 6.60 2.21 5.26
CA LEU A 376 6.84 2.10 3.82
C LEU A 376 6.64 3.44 3.10
N CYS A 377 7.57 3.78 2.22
CA CYS A 377 7.50 4.93 1.34
C CYS A 377 7.87 4.57 -0.10
N LEU A 378 7.04 4.94 -1.08
CA LEU A 378 7.42 4.95 -2.50
C LEU A 378 8.33 6.15 -2.75
N VAL A 379 9.61 5.89 -3.05
CA VAL A 379 10.61 6.95 -3.18
C VAL A 379 10.70 7.47 -4.60
N ASN A 380 10.73 6.55 -5.58
CA ASN A 380 10.92 6.93 -6.98
C ASN A 380 10.21 5.95 -7.92
N VAL A 381 9.80 6.46 -9.09
CA VAL A 381 9.37 5.66 -10.24
C VAL A 381 10.30 5.97 -11.41
N MET A 382 10.94 4.94 -11.93
CA MET A 382 11.93 5.06 -12.99
C MET A 382 11.27 4.93 -14.36
N TYR A 383 11.72 5.73 -15.31
CA TYR A 383 11.23 5.75 -16.68
C TYR A 383 12.39 5.87 -17.65
N ASN A 384 12.19 5.38 -18.86
CA ASN A 384 13.08 5.64 -19.97
C ASN A 384 13.26 7.16 -20.18
N LYS A 385 14.49 7.60 -20.46
CA LYS A 385 14.77 9.03 -20.75
C LYS A 385 13.94 9.56 -21.91
N ASP A 386 13.64 8.74 -22.90
CA ASP A 386 12.88 9.14 -24.08
C ASP A 386 11.43 9.50 -23.74
N HIS A 387 10.84 8.80 -22.78
CA HIS A 387 9.51 9.11 -22.26
C HIS A 387 9.46 10.39 -21.41
N LEU A 388 10.60 10.88 -20.95
CA LEU A 388 10.71 12.08 -20.11
C LEU A 388 11.08 13.33 -20.91
N ARG A 389 11.28 13.20 -22.23
CA ARG A 389 11.55 14.34 -23.12
C ARG A 389 10.36 15.29 -23.13
N LEU A 390 10.66 16.58 -23.21
CA LEU A 390 9.63 17.61 -23.38
C LEU A 390 9.17 17.62 -24.84
N PRO A 391 7.86 17.57 -25.13
CA PRO A 391 7.36 17.78 -26.47
C PRO A 391 7.78 19.17 -26.99
N PRO A 392 8.03 19.32 -28.30
CA PRO A 392 8.20 20.63 -28.91
C PRO A 392 7.03 21.56 -28.59
N ASP A 393 7.29 22.86 -28.49
CA ASP A 393 6.27 23.90 -28.29
C ASP A 393 5.44 23.79 -26.98
N CYS A 394 5.92 23.01 -26.02
CA CYS A 394 5.35 22.93 -24.67
C CYS A 394 6.15 23.80 -23.67
N PRO A 395 5.50 24.30 -22.61
CA PRO A 395 6.18 25.04 -21.56
C PRO A 395 7.21 24.16 -20.85
N THR A 396 8.23 24.76 -20.25
CA THR A 396 9.15 24.04 -19.37
C THR A 396 8.41 23.47 -18.16
N GLY A 397 8.94 22.36 -17.61
CA GLY A 397 8.46 21.84 -16.33
C GLY A 397 8.57 22.87 -15.20
N SER A 398 7.66 22.80 -14.23
CA SER A 398 7.66 23.63 -13.04
C SER A 398 8.00 22.80 -11.80
N PHE A 399 8.96 23.29 -11.01
CA PHE A 399 9.34 22.76 -9.70
C PHE A 399 8.83 23.65 -8.54
N GLY A 400 7.93 24.59 -8.86
CA GLY A 400 7.40 25.59 -7.94
C GLY A 400 8.12 26.93 -8.07
N LYS A 401 7.41 28.01 -7.75
CA LYS A 401 8.00 29.36 -7.77
C LYS A 401 8.79 29.62 -6.49
N HIS A 402 10.05 30.00 -6.67
CA HIS A 402 10.84 30.58 -5.60
C HIS A 402 10.61 32.09 -5.60
N HIS A 403 10.12 32.62 -4.49
CA HIS A 403 10.00 34.07 -4.32
C HIS A 403 11.34 34.59 -3.80
N THR A 404 12.06 35.33 -4.64
CA THR A 404 13.24 36.06 -4.19
C THR A 404 12.77 37.35 -3.53
N ILE A 405 12.95 37.45 -2.22
CA ILE A 405 12.64 38.69 -1.49
C ILE A 405 13.73 39.70 -1.85
N THR A 406 13.40 40.66 -2.72
CA THR A 406 14.35 41.70 -3.16
C THR A 406 14.48 42.86 -2.17
N LYS A 407 13.47 43.07 -1.30
CA LYS A 407 13.51 44.02 -0.18
C LYS A 407 12.72 43.46 1.01
N CYS A 408 13.41 43.17 2.10
CA CYS A 408 12.79 42.86 3.38
C CYS A 408 12.71 44.16 4.19
N LYS A 409 11.51 44.73 4.37
CA LYS A 409 11.33 45.81 5.35
C LYS A 409 11.26 45.13 6.72
N LEU A 410 12.37 45.17 7.46
CA LEU A 410 12.38 44.79 8.86
C LEU A 410 11.55 45.84 9.62
N PRO A 411 10.46 45.45 10.31
CA PRO A 411 9.90 46.31 11.33
C PRO A 411 10.93 46.39 12.46
N PHE A 412 11.63 47.51 12.55
CA PHE A 412 12.39 47.83 13.75
C PHE A 412 11.35 48.02 14.87
N TYR A 413 11.41 47.15 15.87
CA TYR A 413 10.67 47.28 17.13
C TYR A 413 11.50 48.04 18.15
#